data_AF-A0A9P0K4K6-F1
#
_entry.id   AF-A0A9P0K4K6-F1
#
_cell.length_a   1.000
_cell.length_b   1.000
_cell.length_c   1.000
_cell.angle_alpha   90.00
_cell.angle_beta   90.00
_cell.angle_gamma   90.00
#
_symmetry.space_group_name_H-M   'P 1'
#
loop_
_entity.id
_entity.type
_entity.pdbx_description
1 polymer ?
#
loop_
_entity_poly.entity_id
_entity_poly.type
_entity_poly.pdbx_seq_one_letter_code
_entity_poly.pdbx_strand_id
1 'polypeptide(L)'
;MENNEELHKEKKKKKMKPEKISEIQQQSNFAVQPSEKLVKLDTSQWPLLLKYFDRLNVRTNHYVPIPCGSSPLKRELTDYVKSGYINLDKPSNPSSHEVVAWVKRILKVEKTGHSGTLDPKTTGCLIVCIERTTR
;
A
#
# COMPACT_ATOMS: atom_id res chain seq x y z
N MET A 1 -45.35 47.08 6.74
CA MET A 1 -44.03 47.15 7.41
C MET A 1 -43.50 45.73 7.39
N GLU A 2 -42.91 45.37 6.26
CA GLU A 2 -41.47 45.08 6.10
C GLU A 2 -41.26 43.56 6.17
N ASN A 3 -41.18 42.90 5.00
CA ASN A 3 -39.93 42.55 4.33
C ASN A 3 -39.05 41.60 5.15
N ASN A 4 -39.04 40.31 4.80
CA ASN A 4 -37.89 39.73 4.10
C ASN A 4 -38.13 38.26 3.76
N GLU A 5 -38.35 38.02 2.46
CA GLU A 5 -38.04 36.76 1.80
C GLU A 5 -36.52 36.54 1.87
N GLU A 6 -36.04 35.81 2.87
CA GLU A 6 -34.66 35.30 2.84
C GLU A 6 -34.60 33.99 2.05
N LEU A 7 -34.23 34.17 0.79
CA LEU A 7 -33.61 33.20 -0.11
C LEU A 7 -32.58 32.32 0.65
N HIS A 8 -32.93 31.08 0.96
CA HIS A 8 -31.92 30.02 1.16
C HIS A 8 -31.56 29.40 -0.20
N LYS A 9 -30.68 30.09 -0.93
CA LYS A 9 -29.89 29.49 -2.02
C LYS A 9 -28.62 28.84 -1.46
N GLU A 10 -28.33 27.67 -2.02
CA GLU A 10 -27.05 26.92 -2.02
C GLU A 10 -26.67 26.15 -0.74
N LYS A 11 -26.27 24.88 -0.80
CA LYS A 11 -25.35 24.29 -1.79
C LYS A 11 -25.84 22.94 -2.30
N LYS A 12 -25.96 22.82 -3.63
CA LYS A 12 -25.98 21.53 -4.33
C LYS A 12 -24.81 20.69 -3.80
N LYS A 13 -25.09 19.54 -3.17
CA LYS A 13 -24.08 18.49 -2.94
C LYS A 13 -23.46 18.17 -4.30
N LYS A 14 -22.26 18.71 -4.56
CA LYS A 14 -21.42 18.26 -5.67
C LYS A 14 -21.30 16.75 -5.51
N LYS A 15 -21.86 15.97 -6.45
CA LYS A 15 -21.58 14.54 -6.57
C LYS A 15 -20.06 14.41 -6.62
N MET A 16 -19.44 14.05 -5.50
CA MET A 16 -18.02 13.73 -5.47
C MET A 16 -17.84 12.57 -6.45
N LYS A 17 -16.97 12.77 -7.44
CA LYS A 17 -16.54 11.69 -8.32
C LYS A 17 -16.06 10.54 -7.42
N PRO A 18 -16.26 9.26 -7.78
CA PRO A 18 -15.71 8.17 -6.99
C PRO A 18 -14.20 8.38 -6.91
N GLU A 19 -13.72 8.76 -5.72
CA GLU A 19 -12.30 8.96 -5.49
C GLU A 19 -11.58 7.64 -5.79
N LYS A 20 -10.43 7.73 -6.47
CA LYS A 20 -9.67 6.52 -6.77
C LYS A 20 -9.21 5.91 -5.46
N ILE A 21 -9.32 4.60 -5.32
CA ILE A 21 -8.92 3.84 -4.11
C ILE A 21 -7.48 4.21 -3.68
N SER A 22 -6.60 4.45 -4.66
CA SER A 22 -5.22 4.88 -4.41
C SER A 22 -5.10 6.23 -3.68
N GLU A 23 -5.97 7.19 -3.98
CA GLU A 23 -5.95 8.54 -3.38
C GLU A 23 -6.42 8.45 -1.92
N ILE A 24 -7.50 7.70 -1.67
CA ILE A 24 -8.01 7.41 -0.31
C ILE A 24 -6.92 6.74 0.55
N GLN A 25 -6.19 5.81 -0.05
CA GLN A 25 -5.14 5.05 0.62
C GLN A 25 -3.89 5.86 0.94
N GLN A 26 -3.61 6.93 0.19
CA GLN A 26 -2.49 7.82 0.48
C GLN A 26 -2.82 8.85 1.57
N GLN A 27 -4.06 9.34 1.60
CA GLN A 27 -4.48 10.39 2.53
C GLN A 27 -4.74 9.86 3.96
N SER A 28 -5.30 8.66 4.08
CA SER A 28 -5.82 8.17 5.37
C SER A 28 -4.78 7.44 6.21
N ASN A 29 -4.89 7.50 7.54
CA ASN A 29 -4.09 6.67 8.45
C ASN A 29 -4.84 5.41 8.85
N PHE A 30 -4.43 4.27 8.28
CA PHE A 30 -5.02 2.97 8.56
C PHE A 30 -4.30 2.34 9.75
N ALA A 31 -4.80 2.61 10.95
CA ALA A 31 -4.36 1.99 12.18
C ALA A 31 -5.58 1.45 12.91
N VAL A 32 -5.49 0.21 13.38
CA VAL A 32 -6.45 -0.33 14.34
C VAL A 32 -6.31 0.51 15.62
N GLN A 33 -7.43 0.86 16.24
CA GLN A 33 -7.45 1.57 17.52
C GLN A 33 -7.91 0.63 18.61
N PRO A 34 -7.34 0.71 19.82
CA PRO A 34 -7.84 -0.07 20.94
C PRO A 34 -9.29 0.32 21.22
N SER A 35 -10.14 -0.67 21.43
CA SER A 35 -11.56 -0.47 21.73
C SER A 35 -12.03 -1.45 22.79
N GLU A 36 -13.00 -1.03 23.60
CA GLU A 36 -13.61 -1.92 24.61
C GLU A 36 -14.80 -2.70 24.04
N LYS A 37 -15.42 -2.19 22.96
CA LYS A 37 -16.64 -2.73 22.35
C LYS A 37 -16.34 -3.30 20.97
N LEU A 38 -17.12 -4.32 20.58
CA LEU A 38 -17.10 -4.90 19.23
C LEU A 38 -17.74 -3.91 18.23
N VAL A 39 -16.95 -2.97 17.72
CA VAL A 39 -17.38 -2.05 16.66
C VAL A 39 -17.23 -2.75 15.31
N LYS A 40 -18.31 -2.85 14.52
CA LYS A 40 -18.24 -3.25 13.12
C LYS A 40 -17.66 -2.09 12.30
N LEU A 41 -16.36 -2.11 12.06
CA LEU A 41 -15.67 -1.17 11.17
C LEU A 41 -15.80 -1.66 9.73
N ASP A 42 -16.08 -0.77 8.78
CA ASP A 42 -15.94 -1.10 7.35
C ASP A 42 -14.48 -0.88 6.95
N THR A 43 -13.74 -1.99 6.75
CA THR A 43 -12.33 -1.97 6.36
C THR A 43 -12.11 -2.42 4.91
N SER A 44 -13.14 -2.35 4.07
CA SER A 44 -13.07 -2.79 2.67
C SER A 44 -12.07 -2.00 1.81
N GLN A 45 -11.86 -0.73 2.13
CA GLN A 45 -10.95 0.18 1.41
C GLN A 45 -9.53 0.23 2.00
N TRP A 46 -9.29 -0.48 3.11
CA TRP A 46 -7.97 -0.48 3.76
C TRP A 46 -6.92 -1.17 2.87
N PRO A 47 -5.66 -0.72 2.91
CA PRO A 47 -4.64 -1.20 1.97
C PRO A 47 -4.06 -2.56 2.37
N LEU A 48 -3.66 -3.34 1.36
CA LEU A 48 -2.83 -4.53 1.50
C LEU A 48 -3.39 -5.54 2.52
N LEU A 49 -2.59 -5.90 3.53
CA LEU A 49 -2.92 -6.88 4.56
C LEU A 49 -4.02 -6.42 5.53
N LEU A 50 -4.30 -5.13 5.56
CA LEU A 50 -5.31 -4.54 6.44
C LEU A 50 -6.71 -4.51 5.79
N LYS A 51 -6.82 -4.96 4.53
CA LYS A 51 -8.10 -5.06 3.83
C LYS A 51 -8.97 -6.14 4.47
N TYR A 52 -10.23 -5.80 4.77
CA TYR A 52 -11.19 -6.70 5.43
C TYR A 52 -10.73 -7.21 6.80
N PHE A 53 -10.00 -6.37 7.55
CA PHE A 53 -9.61 -6.64 8.93
C PHE A 53 -10.81 -7.00 9.83
N ASP A 54 -11.99 -6.47 9.54
CA ASP A 54 -13.26 -6.79 10.23
C ASP A 54 -13.65 -8.27 10.17
N ARG A 55 -13.10 -9.04 9.23
CA ARG A 55 -13.37 -10.47 9.07
C ARG A 55 -12.44 -11.37 9.88
N LEU A 56 -11.42 -10.81 10.55
CA LEU A 56 -10.52 -11.58 11.39
C LEU A 56 -11.16 -11.93 12.73
N ASN A 57 -10.90 -13.14 13.22
CA ASN A 57 -11.34 -13.56 14.55
C ASN A 57 -10.58 -12.77 15.62
N VAL A 58 -11.30 -11.97 16.40
CA VAL A 58 -10.72 -11.14 17.46
C VAL A 58 -10.59 -11.96 18.75
N ARG A 59 -9.36 -12.05 19.27
CA ARG A 59 -9.11 -12.59 20.62
C ARG A 59 -9.20 -11.51 21.71
N THR A 60 -8.66 -10.32 21.44
CA THR A 60 -8.62 -9.19 22.38
C THR A 60 -8.72 -7.87 21.60
N ASN A 61 -9.58 -6.94 22.04
CA ASN A 61 -9.76 -5.62 21.41
C ASN A 61 -8.89 -4.52 22.04
N HIS A 62 -8.31 -4.79 23.20
CA HIS A 62 -7.53 -3.83 23.96
C HIS A 62 -6.03 -4.15 23.86
N TYR A 63 -5.23 -3.13 23.53
CA TYR A 63 -3.78 -3.17 23.55
C TYR A 63 -3.24 -1.74 23.71
N VAL A 64 -2.00 -1.62 24.18
CA VAL A 64 -1.30 -0.33 24.26
C VAL A 64 -0.55 -0.10 22.94
N PRO A 65 -0.92 0.89 22.12
CA PRO A 65 -0.21 1.16 20.88
C PRO A 65 1.18 1.70 21.19
N ILE A 66 2.20 1.03 20.66
CA ILE A 66 3.59 1.48 20.76
C ILE A 66 3.89 2.31 19.50
N PRO A 67 4.47 3.52 19.61
CA PRO A 67 4.74 4.42 18.48
C PRO A 67 5.98 3.98 17.68
N CYS A 68 6.12 2.68 17.40
CA CYS A 68 7.23 2.13 16.64
C CYS A 68 6.74 1.48 15.34
N GLY A 69 7.54 1.64 14.27
CA GLY A 69 7.21 1.15 12.95
C GLY A 69 6.20 2.03 12.20
N SER A 70 5.78 1.54 11.03
CA SER A 70 4.86 2.27 10.15
C SER A 70 4.07 1.31 9.26
N SER A 71 2.88 1.76 8.85
CA SER A 71 2.08 1.02 7.86
C SER A 71 2.85 0.90 6.53
N PRO A 72 2.67 -0.17 5.74
CA PRO A 72 3.51 -0.40 4.57
C PRO A 72 3.57 0.73 3.54
N LEU A 73 2.45 1.43 3.33
CA LEU A 73 2.36 2.54 2.38
C LEU A 73 2.91 3.87 2.94
N LYS A 74 3.15 3.97 4.24
CA LYS A 74 3.63 5.18 4.93
C LYS A 74 5.05 5.03 5.49
N ARG A 75 5.83 4.10 4.94
CA ARG A 75 7.24 3.96 5.29
C ARG A 75 8.03 5.11 4.70
N GLU A 76 9.08 5.51 5.39
CA GLU A 76 10.12 6.38 4.82
C GLU A 76 10.68 5.74 3.54
N LEU A 77 11.09 6.57 2.58
CA LEU A 77 11.51 6.09 1.25
C LEU A 77 12.59 5.00 1.34
N THR A 78 13.56 5.17 2.23
CA THR A 78 14.64 4.22 2.45
C THR A 78 14.13 2.86 2.95
N ASP A 79 13.25 2.84 3.95
CA ASP A 79 12.66 1.61 4.49
C ASP A 79 11.64 0.98 3.54
N TYR A 80 10.93 1.80 2.77
CA TYR A 80 10.02 1.37 1.71
C TYR A 80 10.77 0.57 0.65
N VAL A 81 11.88 1.12 0.12
CA VAL A 81 12.73 0.44 -0.85
C VAL A 81 13.34 -0.83 -0.25
N LYS A 82 13.87 -0.76 0.98
CA LYS A 82 14.47 -1.92 1.68
C LYS A 82 13.49 -3.06 1.94
N SER A 83 12.19 -2.81 1.95
CA SER A 83 11.14 -3.81 2.20
C SER A 83 10.24 -4.01 0.97
N GLY A 84 10.72 -3.58 -0.20
CA GLY A 84 9.97 -3.57 -1.45
C GLY A 84 10.29 -4.77 -2.34
N TYR A 85 9.47 -4.92 -3.38
CA TYR A 85 9.72 -5.78 -4.53
C TYR A 85 9.20 -5.09 -5.79
N ILE A 86 9.70 -5.51 -6.94
CA ILE A 86 9.32 -4.97 -8.24
C ILE A 86 8.76 -6.11 -9.08
N ASN A 87 7.54 -5.94 -9.57
CA ASN A 87 7.00 -6.79 -10.63
C ASN A 87 7.59 -6.33 -11.96
N LEU A 88 8.72 -6.91 -12.35
CA LEU A 88 9.48 -6.50 -13.53
C LEU A 88 9.08 -7.35 -14.73
N ASP A 89 8.80 -6.72 -15.87
CA ASP A 89 8.68 -7.42 -17.15
C ASP A 89 10.07 -7.60 -17.75
N LYS A 90 10.58 -8.83 -17.69
CA LYS A 90 11.94 -9.16 -18.12
C LYS A 90 12.01 -9.05 -19.64
N PRO A 91 12.95 -8.28 -20.21
CA PRO A 91 13.14 -8.26 -21.66
C PRO A 91 13.78 -9.57 -22.16
N SER A 92 13.60 -9.84 -23.45
CA SER A 92 14.27 -10.96 -24.10
C SER A 92 15.74 -10.65 -24.32
N ASN A 93 16.58 -11.68 -24.28
CA ASN A 93 18.05 -11.74 -24.38
C ASN A 93 18.86 -11.73 -23.07
N PRO A 94 18.70 -10.81 -22.11
CA PRO A 94 19.51 -10.88 -20.89
C PRO A 94 19.06 -12.04 -20.01
N SER A 95 20.00 -12.62 -19.27
CA SER A 95 19.69 -13.59 -18.21
C SER A 95 18.97 -12.90 -17.04
N SER A 96 18.23 -13.68 -16.26
CA SER A 96 17.55 -13.15 -15.06
C SER A 96 18.54 -12.56 -14.05
N HIS A 97 19.75 -13.12 -13.92
CA HIS A 97 20.80 -12.61 -13.03
C HIS A 97 21.35 -11.26 -13.50
N GLU A 98 21.52 -11.04 -14.80
CA GLU A 98 21.97 -9.75 -15.34
C GLU A 98 20.94 -8.65 -15.07
N VAL A 99 19.65 -8.94 -15.31
CA VAL A 99 18.57 -7.98 -15.06
C VAL A 99 18.51 -7.58 -13.58
N VAL A 100 18.62 -8.55 -12.68
CA VAL A 100 18.65 -8.28 -11.23
C VAL A 100 19.89 -7.49 -10.83
N ALA A 101 21.06 -7.77 -11.44
CA ALA A 101 22.28 -6.99 -11.21
C ALA A 101 22.14 -5.53 -11.69
N TRP A 102 21.42 -5.29 -12.79
CA TRP A 102 21.09 -3.93 -13.22
C TRP A 102 20.19 -3.21 -12.22
N VAL A 103 19.13 -3.87 -11.75
CA VAL A 103 18.24 -3.30 -10.71
C VAL A 103 19.02 -2.94 -9.45
N LYS A 104 19.90 -3.84 -8.98
CA LYS A 104 20.78 -3.59 -7.84
C LYS A 104 21.64 -2.33 -8.04
N ARG A 105 22.23 -2.17 -9.24
CA ARG A 105 23.09 -1.03 -9.58
C ARG A 105 22.29 0.27 -9.69
N ILE A 106 21.10 0.24 -10.31
CA ILE A 106 20.23 1.41 -10.49
C ILE A 106 19.75 1.92 -9.12
N LEU A 107 19.28 1.03 -8.26
CA LEU A 107 18.75 1.40 -6.94
C LEU A 107 19.84 1.58 -5.88
N LYS A 108 21.09 1.22 -6.18
CA LYS A 108 22.25 1.28 -5.26
C LYS A 108 21.99 0.56 -3.93
N VAL A 109 21.42 -0.63 -4.02
CA VAL A 109 21.09 -1.49 -2.87
C VAL A 109 22.15 -2.59 -2.67
N GLU A 110 22.24 -3.15 -1.47
CA GLU A 110 23.21 -4.17 -1.08
C GLU A 110 22.79 -5.55 -1.59
N LYS A 111 21.51 -5.91 -1.44
CA LYS A 111 21.00 -7.24 -1.82
C LYS A 111 19.75 -7.18 -2.69
N THR A 112 19.71 -8.03 -3.71
CA THR A 112 18.56 -8.25 -4.59
C THR A 112 18.42 -9.75 -4.89
N GLY A 113 17.20 -10.22 -5.09
CA GLY A 113 16.88 -11.60 -5.48
C GLY A 113 15.72 -11.64 -6.48
N HIS A 114 15.40 -12.81 -7.04
CA HIS A 114 14.27 -12.96 -7.96
C HIS A 114 13.45 -14.23 -7.71
N SER A 115 12.18 -14.24 -8.14
CA SER A 115 11.21 -15.33 -7.89
C SER A 115 11.44 -16.62 -8.70
N GLY A 116 12.45 -16.66 -9.57
CA GLY A 116 12.76 -17.81 -10.43
C GLY A 116 13.58 -17.41 -11.64
N THR A 117 14.40 -18.30 -12.16
CA THR A 117 15.23 -18.03 -13.34
C THR A 117 14.39 -18.20 -14.60
N LEU A 118 14.19 -17.12 -15.33
CA LEU A 118 13.71 -17.15 -16.71
C LEU A 118 14.90 -17.28 -17.67
N ASP A 119 14.75 -18.12 -18.68
CA ASP A 119 15.74 -18.28 -19.74
C ASP A 119 16.02 -16.95 -20.45
N PRO A 120 17.22 -16.75 -21.01
CA PRO A 120 17.59 -15.52 -21.72
C PRO A 120 16.54 -15.09 -22.75
N LYS A 121 16.00 -16.03 -23.54
CA LYS A 121 15.02 -15.73 -24.60
C LYS A 121 13.60 -15.46 -24.09
N THR A 122 13.31 -15.79 -22.82
CA THR A 122 11.97 -15.68 -22.22
C THR A 122 11.73 -14.29 -21.65
N THR A 123 10.54 -13.74 -21.91
CA THR A 123 10.03 -12.48 -21.34
C THR A 123 8.96 -12.74 -20.28
N GLY A 124 8.57 -11.69 -19.55
CA GLY A 124 7.43 -11.73 -18.64
C GLY A 124 7.78 -11.45 -17.18
N CYS A 125 6.88 -11.85 -16.29
CA CYS A 125 6.92 -11.53 -14.88
C CYS A 125 8.15 -12.12 -14.17
N LEU A 126 9.06 -11.25 -13.75
CA LEU A 126 10.18 -11.54 -12.87
C LEU A 126 10.02 -10.68 -11.62
N ILE A 127 9.59 -11.28 -10.50
CA ILE A 127 9.51 -10.53 -9.24
C ILE A 127 10.93 -10.34 -8.71
N VAL A 128 11.38 -9.09 -8.64
CA VAL A 128 12.68 -8.73 -8.09
C VAL A 128 12.51 -8.24 -6.66
N CYS A 129 13.02 -9.01 -5.70
CA CYS A 129 13.00 -8.68 -4.28
C CYS A 129 14.20 -7.82 -3.91
N ILE A 130 13.98 -6.83 -3.02
CA ILE A 130 15.02 -5.89 -2.58
C ILE A 130 15.28 -6.09 -1.08
N GLU A 131 16.55 -6.17 -0.68
CA GLU A 131 17.02 -6.18 0.71
C GLU A 131 16.25 -7.14 1.63
N ARG A 132 15.41 -6.62 2.55
CA ARG A 132 14.67 -7.42 3.54
C ARG A 132 13.72 -8.42 2.88
N THR A 133 13.22 -8.11 1.69
CA THR A 133 12.29 -8.95 0.92
C THR A 133 12.99 -10.13 0.24
N THR A 134 14.31 -10.22 0.30
CA THR A 134 15.06 -11.38 -0.24
C THR A 134 15.10 -12.59 0.68
N ARG A 135 14.36 -12.54 1.78
CA ARG A 135 14.15 -13.64 2.73
C ARG A 135 12.85 -14.33 2.38
#